data_AF-A0A1M5L980-F1
#
_entry.id   AF-A0A1M5L980-F1
#
_cell.length_a   1.000
_cell.length_b   1.000
_cell.length_c   1.000
_cell.angle_alpha   90.00
_cell.angle_beta   90.00
_cell.angle_gamma   90.00
#
_symmetry.space_group_name_H-M   'P 1'
#
loop_
_entity.id
_entity.type
_entity.pdbx_description
1 polymer ?
#
loop_
_entity_poly.entity_id
_entity_poly.type
_entity_poly.pdbx_seq_one_letter_code
_entity_poly.pdbx_strand_id
1 'polypeptide(L)'
;MRGTHRLTVNLQPSRAKVRWDRDFARSVVIVACVGLALLVAGCDPTRDSRYLREGIGTDLYWDGLPASTQLQDIYLANICSQALSRTARSIDTVSCDGLSLTPRDWGLLVQAGMNDIDLRCDAYLSWLYDRKSSKEPFLKELASIGGAAAGILKATDAGSTPIALTAIAFGLAAETFTNIDLRLVNAVDYTTVDSVVRDNRTRFRVNNLDLVIDNRPAAIYVLRNYLSICVPDSIEMSINNTVTVYHRGGPDALRMPPIGLRTAPATSATSAAVRGAVISDVRKRLPSEDFRPAGLDAKDIFNAQVEKALCVSQTGETKDQAVTNFLVGRGLVDPSSPQTAKVPKLNQLLKNVAADVSDCKKNGFRNAFEVGRYGATSDYPKGQVKLAIGELQDALRKKIGMQPTALPNKGELDSATRTAISDFRNKNNFDKQLGDQVDNKLYLKVTEP
;
A
#
# COMPACT_ATOMS: atom_id res chain seq x y z
N MET A 1 63.68 -26.46 54.92
CA MET A 1 62.25 -26.22 55.20
C MET A 1 61.95 -24.75 54.90
N ARG A 2 61.24 -24.47 53.80
CA ARG A 2 60.89 -23.10 53.37
C ARG A 2 59.47 -22.80 53.87
N GLY A 3 59.34 -21.83 54.78
CA GLY A 3 58.05 -21.36 55.30
C GLY A 3 57.53 -20.19 54.46
N THR A 4 56.39 -20.37 53.83
CA THR A 4 55.66 -19.35 53.07
C THR A 4 54.63 -18.67 53.97
N HIS A 5 54.85 -17.40 54.30
CA HIS A 5 53.85 -16.55 54.97
C HIS A 5 52.83 -16.04 53.94
N ARG A 6 51.57 -16.46 54.09
CA ARG A 6 50.40 -15.92 53.38
C ARG A 6 49.85 -14.72 54.16
N LEU A 7 49.90 -13.54 53.56
CA LEU A 7 49.17 -12.35 54.03
C LEU A 7 47.73 -12.40 53.48
N THR A 8 46.75 -12.55 54.36
CA THR A 8 45.32 -12.40 54.07
C THR A 8 44.92 -10.94 54.24
N VAL A 9 44.64 -10.26 53.12
CA VAL A 9 44.07 -8.91 53.12
C VAL A 9 42.55 -9.02 53.19
N ASN A 10 41.97 -8.56 54.30
CA ASN A 10 40.53 -8.53 54.54
C ASN A 10 39.96 -7.22 53.98
N LEU A 11 39.37 -7.26 52.77
CA LEU A 11 38.69 -6.12 52.16
C LEU A 11 37.23 -6.08 52.64
N GLN A 12 36.91 -5.13 53.52
CA GLN A 12 35.52 -4.82 53.87
C GLN A 12 34.82 -4.13 52.69
N PRO A 13 33.60 -4.57 52.31
CA PRO A 13 32.83 -3.93 51.24
C PRO A 13 32.33 -2.55 51.68
N SER A 14 32.63 -1.53 50.86
CA SER A 14 32.23 -0.15 51.10
C SER A 14 30.71 0.02 50.99
N ARG A 15 30.10 0.63 52.02
CA ARG A 15 28.65 0.87 52.16
C ARG A 15 28.03 1.79 51.10
N ALA A 16 28.81 2.31 50.14
CA ALA A 16 28.34 3.24 49.12
C ALA A 16 27.58 2.56 47.96
N LYS A 17 27.77 1.24 47.75
CA LYS A 17 27.20 0.53 46.59
C LYS A 17 25.69 0.25 46.73
N VAL A 18 25.19 0.07 47.95
CA VAL A 18 23.80 -0.36 48.21
C VAL A 18 22.75 0.73 47.91
N ARG A 19 23.14 2.01 47.89
CA ARG A 19 22.19 3.12 47.67
C ARG A 19 21.88 3.34 46.19
N TRP A 20 22.81 3.03 45.28
CA TRP A 20 22.64 3.24 43.84
C TRP A 20 21.68 2.23 43.19
N ASP A 21 21.65 0.99 43.66
CA ASP A 21 20.79 -0.06 43.08
C ASP A 21 19.29 0.19 43.33
N ARG A 22 18.95 0.89 44.42
CA ARG A 22 17.55 1.14 44.79
C ARG A 22 16.89 2.25 43.97
N ASP A 23 17.67 3.23 43.51
CA ASP A 23 17.17 4.34 42.70
C ASP A 23 17.09 3.97 41.21
N PHE A 24 17.95 3.05 40.74
CA PHE A 24 17.85 2.48 39.39
C PHE A 24 16.60 1.60 39.23
N ALA A 25 16.28 0.75 40.21
CA ALA A 25 15.11 -0.13 40.16
C ALA A 25 13.79 0.67 40.06
N ARG A 26 13.69 1.83 40.72
CA ARG A 26 12.49 2.67 40.70
C ARG A 26 12.28 3.33 39.33
N SER A 27 13.34 3.79 38.69
CA SER A 27 13.26 4.44 37.37
C SER A 27 12.84 3.46 36.27
N VAL A 28 13.32 2.21 36.32
CA VAL A 28 12.96 1.17 35.34
C VAL A 28 11.47 0.80 35.41
N VAL A 29 10.91 0.69 36.63
CA VAL A 29 9.48 0.36 36.81
C VAL A 29 8.59 1.47 36.27
N ILE A 30 8.93 2.75 36.49
CA ILE A 30 8.13 3.88 36.00
C ILE A 30 8.12 3.93 34.47
N VAL A 31 9.27 3.75 33.82
CA VAL A 31 9.37 3.75 32.35
C VAL A 31 8.59 2.57 31.75
N ALA A 32 8.66 1.39 32.36
CA ALA A 32 7.90 0.23 31.91
C ALA A 32 6.38 0.44 32.05
N CYS A 33 5.92 1.03 33.16
CA CYS A 33 4.50 1.33 33.37
C CYS A 33 3.97 2.40 32.40
N VAL A 34 4.75 3.45 32.11
CA VAL A 34 4.35 4.48 31.14
C VAL A 34 4.34 3.91 29.72
N GLY A 35 5.33 3.08 29.36
CA GLY A 35 5.34 2.38 28.08
C GLY A 35 4.15 1.44 27.90
N LEU A 36 3.78 0.69 28.93
CA LEU A 36 2.62 -0.19 28.92
C LEU A 36 1.30 0.62 28.84
N ALA A 37 1.19 1.72 29.58
CA ALA A 37 0.00 2.58 29.53
C ALA A 37 -0.20 3.22 28.15
N LEU A 38 0.88 3.62 27.47
CA LEU A 38 0.81 4.15 26.10
C LEU A 38 0.44 3.08 25.07
N LEU A 39 0.84 1.82 25.27
CA LEU A 39 0.41 0.71 24.40
C LEU A 39 -1.07 0.36 24.60
N VAL A 40 -1.58 0.44 25.83
CA VAL A 40 -3.00 0.14 26.13
C VAL A 40 -3.92 1.30 25.73
N ALA A 41 -3.44 2.55 25.74
CA ALA A 41 -4.22 3.72 25.32
C ALA A 41 -4.49 3.81 23.81
N GLY A 42 -3.82 2.98 22.99
CA GLY A 42 -4.05 2.93 21.54
C GLY A 42 -5.23 2.04 21.11
N CYS A 43 -5.70 1.15 21.98
CA CYS A 43 -6.87 0.33 21.72
C CYS A 43 -8.10 1.03 22.30
N ASP A 44 -9.07 1.40 21.47
CA ASP A 44 -10.38 1.84 21.95
C ASP A 44 -11.26 0.60 22.21
N PRO A 45 -11.41 0.15 23.47
CA PRO A 45 -12.16 -1.06 23.78
C PRO A 45 -13.65 -0.91 23.43
N THR A 46 -14.16 0.32 23.31
CA THR A 46 -15.55 0.55 22.91
C THR A 46 -15.72 0.33 21.40
N ARG A 47 -14.71 0.64 20.60
CA ARG A 47 -14.71 0.40 19.15
C ARG A 47 -14.54 -1.09 18.83
N ASP A 48 -13.60 -1.76 19.47
CA ASP A 48 -13.38 -3.21 19.28
C ASP A 48 -14.55 -4.05 19.82
N SER A 49 -15.12 -3.67 20.96
CA SER A 49 -16.27 -4.41 21.51
C SER A 49 -17.54 -4.23 20.68
N ARG A 50 -17.75 -3.07 20.05
CA ARG A 50 -18.83 -2.89 19.06
C ARG A 50 -18.55 -3.68 17.79
N TYR A 51 -17.32 -3.66 17.27
CA TYR A 51 -16.94 -4.46 16.10
C TYR A 51 -17.22 -5.95 16.31
N LEU A 52 -16.87 -6.47 17.50
CA LEU A 52 -17.09 -7.87 17.86
C LEU A 52 -18.55 -8.23 18.16
N ARG A 53 -19.39 -7.28 18.62
CA ARG A 53 -20.78 -7.54 19.01
C ARG A 53 -21.80 -7.25 17.92
N GLU A 54 -21.59 -6.17 17.18
CA GLU A 54 -22.54 -5.65 16.19
C GLU A 54 -22.19 -6.14 14.78
N GLY A 55 -20.92 -6.52 14.55
CA GLY A 55 -20.42 -6.98 13.26
C GLY A 55 -20.02 -5.83 12.33
N ILE A 56 -19.40 -6.20 11.21
CA ILE A 56 -18.97 -5.24 10.18
C ILE A 56 -20.21 -4.65 9.50
N GLY A 57 -20.37 -3.32 9.54
CA GLY A 57 -21.39 -2.61 8.74
C GLY A 57 -22.65 -2.16 9.49
N THR A 58 -22.68 -2.19 10.83
CA THR A 58 -23.80 -1.61 11.62
C THR A 58 -23.74 -0.09 11.73
N ASP A 59 -22.54 0.49 11.55
CA ASP A 59 -22.36 1.95 11.53
C ASP A 59 -22.37 2.46 10.08
N LEU A 60 -23.50 3.06 9.69
CA LEU A 60 -23.65 3.74 8.39
C LEU A 60 -22.74 4.99 8.29
N TYR A 61 -22.24 5.53 9.41
CA TYR A 61 -21.46 6.77 9.50
C TYR A 61 -20.09 6.53 10.14
N TRP A 62 -19.33 5.57 9.60
CA TRP A 62 -17.95 5.36 10.05
C TRP A 62 -16.99 6.41 9.47
N ASP A 63 -15.96 6.80 10.24
CA ASP A 63 -15.03 7.89 9.92
C ASP A 63 -14.25 7.76 8.60
N GLY A 64 -14.12 6.54 8.06
CA GLY A 64 -13.43 6.32 6.79
C GLY A 64 -14.35 6.27 5.58
N LEU A 65 -15.65 6.57 5.74
CA LEU A 65 -16.57 6.76 4.62
C LEU A 65 -16.01 7.75 3.57
N PRO A 66 -15.48 8.94 3.95
CA PRO A 66 -14.89 9.86 2.97
C PRO A 66 -13.70 9.26 2.20
N ALA A 67 -12.86 8.47 2.87
CA ALA A 67 -11.72 7.82 2.23
C ALA A 67 -12.17 6.70 1.27
N SER A 68 -13.18 5.92 1.63
CA SER A 68 -13.78 4.90 0.76
C SER A 68 -14.44 5.53 -0.46
N THR A 69 -15.20 6.63 -0.29
CA THR A 69 -15.77 7.39 -1.40
C THR A 69 -14.68 7.93 -2.33
N GLN A 70 -13.61 8.50 -1.78
CA GLN A 70 -12.49 9.00 -2.58
C GLN A 70 -11.81 7.88 -3.38
N LEU A 71 -11.60 6.70 -2.79
CA LEU A 71 -11.05 5.55 -3.50
C LEU A 71 -11.98 5.05 -4.61
N GLN A 72 -13.28 5.06 -4.37
CA GLN A 72 -14.28 4.74 -5.39
C GLN A 72 -14.22 5.71 -6.56
N ASP A 73 -14.12 7.02 -6.30
CA ASP A 73 -14.03 8.04 -7.33
C ASP A 73 -12.76 7.89 -8.17
N ILE A 74 -11.62 7.65 -7.52
CA ILE A 74 -10.35 7.38 -8.20
C ILE A 74 -10.44 6.11 -9.06
N TYR A 75 -11.06 5.05 -8.53
CA TYR A 75 -11.23 3.81 -9.29
C TYR A 75 -12.12 4.01 -10.51
N LEU A 76 -13.29 4.63 -10.33
CA LEU A 76 -14.22 4.91 -11.43
C LEU A 76 -13.58 5.81 -12.48
N ALA A 77 -12.85 6.85 -12.06
CA ALA A 77 -12.09 7.70 -12.97
C ALA A 77 -11.09 6.91 -13.82
N ASN A 78 -10.37 5.96 -13.22
CA ASN A 78 -9.43 5.12 -13.95
C ASN A 78 -10.16 4.23 -14.97
N ILE A 79 -11.24 3.54 -14.56
CA ILE A 79 -12.03 2.70 -15.48
C ILE A 79 -12.66 3.51 -16.61
N CYS A 80 -13.14 4.71 -16.30
CA CYS A 80 -13.71 5.66 -17.25
C CYS A 80 -12.69 6.10 -18.30
N SER A 81 -11.43 6.32 -17.89
CA SER A 81 -10.33 6.61 -18.81
C SER A 81 -9.98 5.45 -19.74
N GLN A 82 -10.25 4.21 -19.31
CA GLN A 82 -10.05 3.00 -20.10
C GLN A 82 -11.24 2.71 -21.02
N ALA A 83 -12.46 3.00 -20.56
CA ALA A 83 -13.69 2.69 -21.28
C ALA A 83 -14.05 3.75 -22.33
N LEU A 84 -13.79 5.02 -22.02
CA LEU A 84 -14.25 6.15 -22.80
C LEU A 84 -13.04 6.92 -23.35
N SER A 85 -12.98 7.08 -24.67
CA SER A 85 -11.99 7.94 -25.31
C SER A 85 -12.19 9.44 -25.02
N ARG A 86 -13.27 9.80 -24.31
CA ARG A 86 -13.66 11.17 -23.95
C ARG A 86 -13.46 11.36 -22.45
N THR A 87 -12.23 11.57 -22.02
CA THR A 87 -11.99 12.08 -20.65
C THR A 87 -11.91 13.60 -20.69
N ALA A 88 -12.74 14.26 -19.89
CA ALA A 88 -12.56 15.68 -19.63
C ALA A 88 -11.26 15.84 -18.83
N ARG A 89 -10.18 16.27 -19.51
CA ARG A 89 -8.89 16.49 -18.87
C ARG A 89 -8.97 17.78 -18.04
N SER A 90 -9.41 17.67 -16.79
CA SER A 90 -9.13 18.72 -15.81
C SER A 90 -7.65 18.63 -15.43
N ILE A 91 -7.01 19.78 -15.22
CA ILE A 91 -5.55 19.90 -15.08
C ILE A 91 -4.97 19.06 -13.92
N ASP A 92 -5.79 18.63 -12.96
CA ASP A 92 -5.33 17.89 -11.77
C ASP A 92 -6.05 16.57 -11.48
N THR A 93 -7.16 16.23 -12.16
CA THR A 93 -7.83 14.93 -11.97
C THR A 93 -8.53 14.47 -13.25
N VAL A 94 -8.29 13.21 -13.64
CA VAL A 94 -9.21 12.49 -14.53
C VAL A 94 -10.42 12.19 -13.66
N SER A 95 -11.59 12.73 -14.00
CA SER A 95 -12.85 12.38 -13.35
C SER A 95 -13.92 12.17 -14.41
N CYS A 96 -14.86 11.26 -14.15
CA CYS A 96 -16.09 11.18 -14.94
C CYS A 96 -17.08 12.28 -14.55
N ASP A 97 -16.84 12.96 -13.42
CA ASP A 97 -17.72 14.01 -12.92
C ASP A 97 -17.64 15.22 -13.85
N GLY A 98 -18.75 15.47 -14.55
CA GLY A 98 -18.86 16.51 -15.59
C GLY A 98 -19.10 15.97 -16.99
N LEU A 99 -18.95 14.66 -17.21
CA LEU A 99 -19.40 14.01 -18.44
C LEU A 99 -20.87 13.60 -18.26
N SER A 100 -21.76 14.13 -19.11
CA SER A 100 -23.11 13.59 -19.25
C SER A 100 -23.03 12.23 -19.94
N LEU A 101 -22.77 11.18 -19.14
CA LEU A 101 -22.66 9.80 -19.62
C LEU A 101 -24.02 9.28 -20.08
N THR A 102 -24.08 8.79 -21.31
CA THR A 102 -25.28 8.11 -21.82
C THR A 102 -25.38 6.70 -21.21
N PRO A 103 -26.55 6.04 -21.25
CA PRO A 103 -26.67 4.65 -20.83
C PRO A 103 -25.68 3.70 -21.54
N ARG A 104 -25.32 4.01 -22.79
CA ARG A 104 -24.28 3.28 -23.52
C ARG A 104 -22.90 3.46 -22.88
N ASP A 105 -22.55 4.68 -22.48
CA ASP A 105 -21.26 4.99 -21.86
C ASP A 105 -21.14 4.32 -20.48
N TRP A 106 -22.22 4.30 -19.71
CA TRP A 106 -22.30 3.55 -18.46
C TRP A 106 -22.14 2.04 -18.67
N GLY A 107 -22.76 1.48 -19.71
CA GLY A 107 -22.56 0.09 -20.11
C GLY A 107 -21.10 -0.23 -20.44
N LEU A 108 -20.43 0.64 -21.21
CA LEU A 108 -19.00 0.50 -21.53
C LEU A 108 -18.12 0.62 -20.28
N LEU A 109 -18.42 1.56 -19.39
CA LEU A 109 -17.72 1.74 -18.12
C LEU A 109 -17.81 0.48 -17.26
N VAL A 110 -19.02 -0.09 -17.13
CA VAL A 110 -19.21 -1.33 -16.37
C VAL A 110 -18.51 -2.50 -17.03
N GLN A 111 -18.56 -2.62 -18.36
CA GLN A 111 -17.84 -3.68 -19.06
C GLN A 111 -16.32 -3.59 -18.86
N ALA A 112 -15.75 -2.38 -18.91
CA ALA A 112 -14.34 -2.15 -18.60
C ALA A 112 -14.01 -2.49 -17.14
N GLY A 113 -14.87 -2.10 -16.20
CA GLY A 113 -14.73 -2.45 -14.79
C GLY A 113 -14.77 -3.96 -14.55
N MET A 114 -15.68 -4.70 -15.22
CA MET A 114 -15.70 -6.16 -15.16
C MET A 114 -14.41 -6.79 -15.70
N ASN A 115 -13.84 -6.23 -16.77
CA ASN A 115 -12.57 -6.71 -17.31
C ASN A 115 -11.39 -6.45 -16.35
N ASP A 116 -11.33 -5.29 -15.68
CA ASP A 116 -10.31 -5.02 -14.65
C ASP A 116 -10.49 -5.96 -13.44
N ILE A 117 -11.73 -6.18 -12.99
CA ILE A 117 -12.04 -7.15 -11.94
C ILE A 117 -11.60 -8.56 -12.35
N ASP A 118 -11.76 -8.96 -13.61
CA ASP A 118 -11.33 -10.28 -14.10
C ASP A 118 -9.82 -10.46 -13.99
N LEU A 119 -9.04 -9.47 -14.42
CA LEU A 119 -7.58 -9.51 -14.33
C LEU A 119 -7.11 -9.64 -12.87
N ARG A 120 -7.73 -8.88 -11.97
CA ARG A 120 -7.41 -8.93 -10.53
C ARG A 120 -7.84 -10.24 -9.88
N CYS A 121 -8.99 -10.77 -10.31
CA CYS A 121 -9.51 -12.05 -9.86
C CYS A 121 -8.60 -13.20 -10.31
N ASP A 122 -8.16 -13.22 -11.56
CA ASP A 122 -7.25 -14.24 -12.08
C ASP A 122 -5.88 -14.17 -11.40
N ALA A 123 -5.36 -12.95 -11.17
CA ALA A 123 -4.12 -12.76 -10.40
C ALA A 123 -4.28 -13.25 -8.95
N TYR A 124 -5.43 -12.99 -8.32
CA TYR A 124 -5.75 -13.47 -6.98
C TYR A 124 -5.82 -15.01 -6.91
N LEU A 125 -6.48 -15.64 -7.88
CA LEU A 125 -6.55 -17.10 -7.99
C LEU A 125 -5.16 -17.73 -8.22
N SER A 126 -4.34 -17.14 -9.11
CA SER A 126 -2.96 -17.60 -9.31
C SER A 126 -2.14 -17.52 -8.03
N TRP A 127 -2.26 -16.41 -7.29
CA TRP A 127 -1.59 -16.25 -6.02
C TRP A 127 -2.08 -17.28 -4.99
N LEU A 128 -3.38 -17.58 -4.93
CA LEU A 128 -3.91 -18.66 -4.07
C LEU A 128 -3.31 -20.03 -4.43
N TYR A 129 -3.14 -20.32 -5.72
CA TYR A 129 -2.50 -21.55 -6.18
C TYR A 129 -1.02 -21.64 -5.77
N ASP A 130 -0.25 -20.56 -5.98
CA ASP A 130 1.16 -20.49 -5.60
C ASP A 130 1.32 -20.65 -4.07
N ARG A 131 0.39 -20.10 -3.29
CA ARG A 131 0.34 -20.26 -1.83
C ARG A 131 0.00 -21.69 -1.40
N LYS A 132 -0.93 -22.36 -2.08
CA LYS A 132 -1.23 -23.78 -1.81
C LYS A 132 -0.03 -24.68 -2.13
N SER A 133 0.64 -24.42 -3.25
CA SER A 133 1.76 -25.25 -3.71
C SER A 133 3.04 -25.08 -2.90
N SER A 134 3.23 -23.93 -2.23
CA SER A 134 4.46 -23.63 -1.50
C SER A 134 4.63 -24.31 -0.12
N LYS A 135 3.62 -25.02 0.42
CA LYS A 135 3.64 -25.96 1.59
C LYS A 135 4.40 -25.59 2.88
N GLU A 136 5.10 -24.45 3.00
CA GLU A 136 5.83 -24.06 4.21
C GLU A 136 4.93 -23.48 5.31
N PRO A 137 5.33 -23.56 6.60
CA PRO A 137 4.47 -23.28 7.76
C PRO A 137 4.16 -21.78 7.92
N PHE A 138 3.16 -21.32 7.17
CA PHE A 138 2.54 -19.99 7.12
C PHE A 138 1.81 -19.55 8.40
N LEU A 139 1.62 -20.45 9.38
CA LEU A 139 0.84 -20.19 10.60
C LEU A 139 1.39 -19.05 11.48
N LYS A 140 2.67 -18.67 11.33
CA LYS A 140 3.26 -17.56 12.12
C LYS A 140 3.09 -16.18 11.49
N GLU A 141 2.76 -16.10 10.20
CA GLU A 141 2.72 -14.83 9.46
C GLU A 141 1.29 -14.29 9.32
N LEU A 142 0.28 -15.16 9.31
CA LEU A 142 -1.14 -14.77 9.24
C LEU A 142 -1.62 -13.87 10.39
N ALA A 143 -1.10 -14.09 11.61
CA ALA A 143 -1.51 -13.32 12.78
C ALA A 143 -1.03 -11.85 12.76
N SER A 144 -0.10 -11.48 11.87
CA SER A 144 0.44 -10.11 11.78
C SER A 144 -0.17 -9.26 10.66
N ILE A 145 -0.94 -9.85 9.74
CA ILE A 145 -1.43 -9.18 8.53
C ILE A 145 -2.73 -8.40 8.77
N GLY A 146 -3.51 -8.74 9.79
CA GLY A 146 -4.81 -8.13 10.07
C GLY A 146 -4.81 -6.61 10.36
N GLY A 147 -3.69 -6.04 10.83
CA GLY A 147 -3.62 -4.63 11.24
C GLY A 147 -3.02 -3.65 10.22
N ALA A 148 -2.43 -4.12 9.12
CA ALA A 148 -1.59 -3.31 8.22
C ALA A 148 -2.15 -3.13 6.80
N ALA A 149 -3.40 -3.54 6.58
CA ALA A 149 -4.01 -3.61 5.25
C ALA A 149 -4.27 -2.24 4.60
N ALA A 150 -4.20 -1.11 5.31
CA ALA A 150 -4.33 0.23 4.74
C ALA A 150 -2.98 0.88 4.36
N GLY A 151 -1.90 0.52 5.07
CA GLY A 151 -0.57 1.12 4.90
C GLY A 151 0.32 0.41 3.88
N ILE A 152 0.06 -0.87 3.59
CA ILE A 152 0.81 -1.71 2.64
C ILE A 152 0.30 -1.51 1.18
N LEU A 153 -0.81 -0.80 1.00
CA LEU A 153 -1.62 -0.69 -0.22
C LEU A 153 -0.98 -0.06 -1.47
N LYS A 154 0.32 0.26 -1.47
CA LYS A 154 0.95 0.95 -2.60
C LYS A 154 2.21 0.30 -3.14
N ALA A 155 2.72 -0.77 -2.51
CA ALA A 155 4.09 -1.23 -2.75
C ALA A 155 4.28 -2.65 -3.30
N THR A 156 3.23 -3.38 -3.72
CA THR A 156 3.42 -4.77 -4.19
C THR A 156 2.72 -5.07 -5.53
N ASP A 157 3.53 -5.42 -6.53
CA ASP A 157 3.11 -6.12 -7.75
C ASP A 157 2.86 -7.60 -7.39
N ALA A 158 1.65 -8.08 -7.65
CA ALA A 158 1.11 -9.44 -7.43
C ALA A 158 0.78 -9.87 -5.97
N GLY A 159 -0.51 -10.02 -5.66
CA GLY A 159 -1.06 -10.51 -4.38
C GLY A 159 -2.57 -10.30 -4.25
N SER A 160 -3.18 -10.56 -3.08
CA SER A 160 -4.60 -10.24 -2.78
C SER A 160 -4.87 -8.73 -2.64
N THR A 161 -3.83 -7.92 -2.61
CA THR A 161 -3.86 -6.46 -2.43
C THR A 161 -4.60 -5.70 -3.54
N PRO A 162 -4.37 -5.95 -4.84
CA PRO A 162 -5.05 -5.21 -5.91
C PRO A 162 -6.56 -5.50 -5.97
N ILE A 163 -6.97 -6.73 -5.65
CA ILE A 163 -8.41 -7.08 -5.57
C ILE A 163 -9.03 -6.49 -4.30
N ALA A 164 -8.32 -6.48 -3.17
CA ALA A 164 -8.76 -5.82 -1.94
C ALA A 164 -8.94 -4.30 -2.11
N LEU A 165 -8.09 -3.63 -2.89
CA LEU A 165 -8.29 -2.20 -3.22
C LEU A 165 -9.58 -1.95 -3.99
N THR A 166 -9.86 -2.81 -4.95
CA THR A 166 -11.10 -2.75 -5.73
C THR A 166 -12.29 -3.04 -4.82
N ALA A 167 -12.13 -3.98 -3.88
CA ALA A 167 -13.11 -4.31 -2.86
C ALA A 167 -13.42 -3.11 -1.96
N ILE A 168 -12.41 -2.46 -1.41
CA ILE A 168 -12.56 -1.25 -0.59
C ILE A 168 -13.27 -0.13 -1.38
N ALA A 169 -12.90 0.06 -2.65
CA ALA A 169 -13.53 1.04 -3.54
C ALA A 169 -15.02 0.74 -3.78
N PHE A 170 -15.41 -0.54 -3.73
CA PHE A 170 -16.82 -0.96 -3.80
C PHE A 170 -17.47 -1.18 -2.43
N GLY A 171 -16.81 -0.77 -1.34
CA GLY A 171 -17.33 -0.90 0.02
C GLY A 171 -17.40 -2.33 0.54
N LEU A 172 -16.66 -3.27 -0.06
CA LEU A 172 -16.41 -4.59 0.48
C LEU A 172 -15.26 -4.52 1.50
N ALA A 173 -15.34 -5.31 2.57
CA ALA A 173 -14.31 -5.35 3.58
C ALA A 173 -13.01 -5.94 2.99
N ALA A 174 -11.90 -5.21 3.12
CA ALA A 174 -10.58 -5.69 2.70
C ALA A 174 -10.21 -6.99 3.42
N GLU A 175 -10.66 -7.11 4.67
CA GLU A 175 -10.46 -8.27 5.53
C GLU A 175 -11.01 -9.57 4.94
N THR A 176 -12.03 -9.50 4.09
CA THR A 176 -12.57 -10.69 3.42
C THR A 176 -11.58 -11.30 2.41
N PHE A 177 -10.59 -10.53 1.96
CA PHE A 177 -9.52 -11.02 1.06
C PHE A 177 -8.22 -11.35 1.79
N THR A 178 -8.06 -10.92 3.04
CA THR A 178 -6.86 -11.19 3.85
C THR A 178 -7.09 -12.29 4.88
N ASN A 179 -8.33 -12.49 5.33
CA ASN A 179 -8.74 -13.60 6.19
C ASN A 179 -9.13 -14.81 5.36
N ILE A 180 -8.19 -15.30 4.55
CA ILE A 180 -8.37 -16.55 3.83
C ILE A 180 -8.27 -17.66 4.85
N ASP A 181 -9.42 -18.22 5.21
CA ASP A 181 -9.47 -19.39 6.05
C ASP A 181 -8.61 -20.48 5.39
N LEU A 182 -7.72 -21.09 6.18
CA LEU A 182 -6.94 -22.27 5.81
C LEU A 182 -7.85 -23.36 5.23
N ARG A 183 -9.14 -23.34 5.57
CA ARG A 183 -10.15 -24.22 5.00
C ARG A 183 -10.27 -24.14 3.48
N LEU A 184 -10.45 -22.96 2.86
CA LEU A 184 -10.60 -22.88 1.40
C LEU A 184 -9.34 -23.39 0.67
N VAL A 185 -8.17 -22.98 1.15
CA VAL A 185 -6.87 -23.32 0.54
C VAL A 185 -6.55 -24.81 0.69
N ASN A 186 -6.88 -25.42 1.84
CA ASN A 186 -6.54 -26.81 2.12
C ASN A 186 -7.63 -27.82 1.73
N ALA A 187 -8.91 -27.46 1.80
CA ALA A 187 -10.02 -28.40 1.60
C ALA A 187 -10.49 -28.50 0.13
N VAL A 188 -10.23 -27.49 -0.70
CA VAL A 188 -10.73 -27.45 -2.08
C VAL A 188 -9.57 -27.48 -3.08
N ASP A 189 -9.72 -28.26 -4.14
CA ASP A 189 -8.80 -28.24 -5.27
C ASP A 189 -8.89 -26.94 -6.06
N TYR A 190 -7.73 -26.38 -6.43
CA TYR A 190 -7.64 -25.13 -7.15
C TYR A 190 -8.42 -25.16 -8.47
N THR A 191 -8.41 -26.28 -9.19
CA THR A 191 -9.17 -26.47 -10.43
C THR A 191 -10.68 -26.35 -10.20
N THR A 192 -11.18 -26.75 -9.03
CA THR A 192 -12.58 -26.57 -8.65
C THR A 192 -12.88 -25.11 -8.36
N VAL A 193 -11.99 -24.42 -7.64
CA VAL A 193 -12.14 -22.98 -7.36
C VAL A 193 -12.13 -22.18 -8.66
N ASP A 194 -11.15 -22.39 -9.54
CA ASP A 194 -11.02 -21.68 -10.82
C ASP A 194 -12.23 -21.91 -11.73
N SER A 195 -12.70 -23.16 -11.86
CA SER A 195 -13.87 -23.48 -12.69
C SER A 195 -15.16 -22.85 -12.16
N VAL A 196 -15.40 -22.89 -10.84
CA VAL A 196 -16.57 -22.27 -10.21
C VAL A 196 -16.56 -20.75 -10.39
N VAL A 197 -15.42 -20.10 -10.15
CA VAL A 197 -15.30 -18.64 -10.30
C VAL A 197 -15.49 -18.22 -11.76
N ARG A 198 -14.86 -18.92 -12.71
CA ARG A 198 -15.02 -18.64 -14.15
C ARG A 198 -16.43 -18.87 -14.64
N ASP A 199 -17.09 -19.94 -14.20
CA ASP A 199 -18.49 -20.23 -14.57
C ASP A 199 -19.42 -19.16 -14.00
N ASN A 200 -19.29 -18.81 -12.72
CA ASN A 200 -20.11 -17.78 -12.08
C ASN A 200 -19.96 -16.41 -12.76
N ARG A 201 -18.73 -16.00 -13.10
CA ARG A 201 -18.47 -14.75 -13.85
C ARG A 201 -19.10 -14.78 -15.24
N THR A 202 -18.97 -15.89 -15.96
CA THR A 202 -19.57 -16.07 -17.28
C THR A 202 -21.09 -15.98 -17.20
N ARG A 203 -21.70 -16.69 -16.25
CA ARG A 203 -23.15 -16.64 -16.00
C ARG A 203 -23.61 -15.26 -15.60
N PHE A 204 -22.86 -14.55 -14.74
CA PHE A 204 -23.18 -13.18 -14.38
C PHE A 204 -23.22 -12.28 -15.62
N ARG A 205 -22.19 -12.34 -16.47
CA ARG A 205 -22.14 -11.55 -17.70
C ARG A 205 -23.33 -11.86 -18.61
N VAL A 206 -23.65 -13.14 -18.83
CA VAL A 206 -24.79 -13.58 -19.67
C VAL A 206 -26.12 -13.11 -19.08
N ASN A 207 -26.35 -13.31 -17.78
CA ASN A 207 -27.61 -12.96 -17.11
C ASN A 207 -27.84 -11.44 -17.02
N ASN A 208 -26.78 -10.63 -17.14
CA ASN A 208 -26.84 -9.18 -17.08
C ASN A 208 -26.62 -8.52 -18.45
N LEU A 209 -26.65 -9.26 -19.57
CA LEU A 209 -26.50 -8.68 -20.91
C LEU A 209 -27.58 -7.64 -21.23
N ASP A 210 -28.80 -7.86 -20.72
CA ASP A 210 -29.96 -6.98 -20.95
C ASP A 210 -30.13 -5.91 -19.85
N LEU A 211 -29.22 -5.86 -18.87
CA LEU A 211 -29.32 -4.90 -17.78
C LEU A 211 -28.94 -3.51 -18.29
N VAL A 212 -29.87 -2.57 -18.21
CA VAL A 212 -29.57 -1.18 -18.56
C VAL A 212 -29.03 -0.42 -17.37
N ILE A 213 -27.85 0.15 -17.58
CA ILE A 213 -27.09 0.88 -16.58
C ILE A 213 -27.07 2.32 -17.08
N ASP A 214 -27.86 3.19 -16.45
CA ASP A 214 -28.06 4.58 -16.89
C ASP A 214 -27.54 5.61 -15.88
N ASN A 215 -27.00 5.16 -14.74
CA ASN A 215 -26.50 6.03 -13.68
C ASN A 215 -25.34 5.41 -12.88
N ARG A 216 -24.61 6.27 -12.16
CA ARG A 216 -23.45 5.90 -11.33
C ARG A 216 -23.79 4.85 -10.26
N PRO A 217 -24.86 5.01 -9.44
CA PRO A 217 -25.26 3.98 -8.48
C PRO A 217 -25.50 2.60 -9.10
N ALA A 218 -26.18 2.52 -10.24
CA ALA A 218 -26.41 1.27 -10.95
C ALA A 218 -25.10 0.63 -11.41
N ALA A 219 -24.17 1.42 -11.94
CA ALA A 219 -22.86 0.93 -12.35
C ALA A 219 -22.05 0.35 -11.17
N ILE A 220 -21.97 1.10 -10.06
CA ILE A 220 -21.29 0.67 -8.84
C ILE A 220 -21.88 -0.61 -8.30
N TYR A 221 -23.22 -0.68 -8.27
CA TYR A 221 -23.93 -1.84 -7.77
C TYR A 221 -23.59 -3.10 -8.57
N VAL A 222 -23.60 -3.00 -9.90
CA VAL A 222 -23.27 -4.12 -10.79
C VAL A 222 -21.82 -4.56 -10.61
N LEU A 223 -20.88 -3.61 -10.56
CA LEU A 223 -19.46 -3.90 -10.37
C LEU A 223 -19.18 -4.54 -9.00
N ARG A 224 -19.84 -4.07 -7.94
CA ARG A 224 -19.74 -4.66 -6.59
C ARG A 224 -20.23 -6.11 -6.58
N ASN A 225 -21.37 -6.38 -7.20
CA ASN A 225 -21.89 -7.74 -7.30
C ASN A 225 -20.97 -8.64 -8.13
N TYR A 226 -20.42 -8.14 -9.23
CA TYR A 226 -19.48 -8.89 -10.04
C TYR A 226 -18.20 -9.23 -9.25
N LEU A 227 -17.63 -8.25 -8.53
CA LEU A 227 -16.47 -8.44 -7.67
C LEU A 227 -16.74 -9.45 -6.55
N SER A 228 -17.96 -9.49 -6.03
CA SER A 228 -18.33 -10.43 -4.96
C SER A 228 -18.15 -11.89 -5.36
N ILE A 229 -18.15 -12.22 -6.65
CA ILE A 229 -17.92 -13.59 -7.17
C ILE A 229 -16.51 -14.08 -6.84
N CYS A 230 -15.54 -13.17 -6.77
CA CYS A 230 -14.13 -13.47 -6.54
C CYS A 230 -13.74 -13.43 -5.06
N VAL A 231 -14.69 -13.12 -4.17
CA VAL A 231 -14.47 -13.08 -2.72
C VAL A 231 -14.41 -14.51 -2.15
N PRO A 232 -13.48 -14.84 -1.24
CA PRO A 232 -13.35 -16.16 -0.63
C PRO A 232 -14.64 -16.77 -0.10
N ASP A 233 -15.40 -16.00 0.69
CA ASP A 233 -16.66 -16.47 1.28
C ASP A 233 -17.70 -16.86 0.21
N SER A 234 -17.79 -16.07 -0.87
CA SER A 234 -18.66 -16.38 -2.00
C SER A 234 -18.23 -17.63 -2.75
N ILE A 235 -16.91 -17.85 -2.88
CA ILE A 235 -16.33 -19.04 -3.50
C ILE A 235 -16.69 -20.27 -2.67
N GLU A 236 -16.44 -20.24 -1.36
CA GLU A 236 -16.79 -21.33 -0.44
C GLU A 236 -18.30 -21.62 -0.49
N MET A 237 -19.13 -20.58 -0.43
CA MET A 237 -20.57 -20.72 -0.50
C MET A 237 -21.01 -21.31 -1.86
N SER A 238 -20.39 -20.90 -2.96
CA SER A 238 -20.70 -21.42 -4.29
C SER A 238 -20.32 -22.89 -4.42
N ILE A 239 -19.19 -23.30 -3.85
CA ILE A 239 -18.76 -24.71 -3.82
C ILE A 239 -19.72 -25.53 -2.95
N ASN A 240 -20.00 -25.08 -1.73
CA ASN A 240 -20.90 -25.76 -0.80
C ASN A 240 -22.32 -25.88 -1.37
N ASN A 241 -22.81 -24.84 -2.06
CA ASN A 241 -24.08 -24.88 -2.76
C ASN A 241 -24.05 -25.86 -3.93
N THR A 242 -22.98 -25.88 -4.74
CA THR A 242 -22.84 -26.83 -5.85
C THR A 242 -22.90 -28.27 -5.34
N VAL A 243 -22.19 -28.58 -4.26
CA VAL A 243 -22.19 -29.90 -3.61
C VAL A 243 -23.57 -30.22 -3.04
N THR A 244 -24.18 -29.29 -2.30
CA THR A 244 -25.49 -29.50 -1.66
C THR A 244 -26.61 -29.66 -2.69
N VAL A 245 -26.61 -28.85 -3.74
CA VAL A 245 -27.61 -28.88 -4.82
C VAL A 245 -27.47 -30.16 -5.64
N TYR A 246 -26.23 -30.60 -5.94
CA TYR A 246 -25.98 -31.88 -6.58
C TYR A 246 -26.47 -33.06 -5.72
N HIS A 247 -26.19 -33.06 -4.41
CA HIS A 247 -26.67 -34.11 -3.51
C HIS A 247 -28.19 -34.15 -3.37
N ARG A 248 -28.88 -33.00 -3.46
CA ARG A 248 -30.34 -32.92 -3.28
C ARG A 248 -31.14 -33.15 -4.57
N GLY A 249 -30.62 -32.73 -5.72
CA GLY A 249 -31.38 -32.71 -6.97
C GLY A 249 -30.68 -33.32 -8.18
N GLY A 250 -29.49 -33.93 -8.00
CA GLY A 250 -28.72 -34.53 -9.08
C GLY A 250 -28.14 -33.51 -10.08
N PRO A 251 -27.67 -33.97 -11.25
CA PRO A 251 -27.03 -33.11 -12.26
C PRO A 251 -27.91 -31.98 -12.79
N ASP A 252 -29.23 -32.19 -12.85
CA ASP A 252 -30.18 -31.20 -13.38
C ASP A 252 -30.34 -29.98 -12.46
N ALA A 253 -30.09 -30.15 -11.16
CA ALA A 253 -30.20 -29.06 -10.19
C ALA A 253 -29.05 -28.03 -10.32
N LEU A 254 -27.93 -28.39 -10.96
CA LEU A 254 -26.80 -27.49 -11.25
C LEU A 254 -27.11 -26.45 -12.36
N ARG A 255 -28.25 -26.58 -13.04
CA ARG A 255 -28.70 -25.64 -14.07
C ARG A 255 -29.27 -24.35 -13.49
N MET A 256 -29.63 -24.32 -12.20
CA MET A 256 -30.12 -23.11 -11.56
C MET A 256 -28.97 -22.21 -11.09
N PRO A 257 -29.01 -20.89 -11.35
CA PRO A 257 -27.96 -19.99 -10.88
C PRO A 257 -27.97 -19.88 -9.34
N PRO A 258 -26.81 -19.91 -8.67
CA PRO A 258 -26.71 -19.70 -7.23
C PRO A 258 -27.32 -18.34 -6.81
N ILE A 259 -27.78 -18.28 -5.55
CA ILE A 259 -28.56 -17.15 -5.01
C ILE A 259 -27.80 -15.81 -5.10
N GLY A 260 -26.47 -15.82 -5.03
CA GLY A 260 -25.61 -14.63 -5.19
C GLY A 260 -25.44 -14.11 -6.63
N LEU A 261 -25.91 -14.84 -7.65
CA LEU A 261 -25.89 -14.42 -9.05
C LEU A 261 -27.25 -13.88 -9.53
N ARG A 262 -28.22 -13.70 -8.62
CA ARG A 262 -29.53 -13.18 -8.99
C ARG A 262 -29.41 -11.70 -9.33
N THR A 263 -29.89 -11.36 -10.53
CA THR A 263 -29.96 -10.00 -11.06
C THR A 263 -30.63 -9.08 -10.05
N ALA A 264 -30.09 -7.87 -9.91
CA ALA A 264 -30.77 -6.85 -9.16
C ALA A 264 -32.06 -6.41 -9.85
N PRO A 265 -33.04 -5.93 -9.07
CA PRO A 265 -34.19 -5.27 -9.65
C PRO A 265 -33.72 -4.10 -10.52
N ALA A 266 -34.16 -4.08 -11.77
CA ALA A 266 -33.90 -2.97 -12.70
C ALA A 266 -34.34 -1.65 -12.04
N THR A 267 -33.43 -0.69 -11.92
CA THR A 267 -33.67 0.56 -11.18
C THR A 267 -34.31 1.66 -12.03
N SER A 268 -34.70 1.39 -13.28
CA SER A 268 -35.26 2.42 -14.17
C SER A 268 -36.15 1.83 -15.26
N ALA A 269 -37.35 2.39 -15.44
CA ALA A 269 -38.38 1.95 -16.40
C ALA A 269 -38.13 2.40 -17.85
N THR A 270 -36.99 3.04 -18.15
CA THR A 270 -36.84 3.91 -19.34
C THR A 270 -36.04 3.32 -20.51
N SER A 271 -35.84 2.01 -20.56
CA SER A 271 -34.59 1.50 -21.17
C SER A 271 -34.72 0.52 -22.34
N ALA A 272 -35.76 0.59 -23.17
CA ALA A 272 -35.93 -0.33 -24.30
C ALA A 272 -35.17 0.06 -25.61
N ALA A 273 -34.60 1.27 -25.70
CA ALA A 273 -34.23 1.86 -27.00
C ALA A 273 -32.73 1.91 -27.35
N VAL A 274 -31.79 1.56 -26.46
CA VAL A 274 -30.35 1.73 -26.73
C VAL A 274 -29.63 0.38 -26.73
N ARG A 275 -29.74 -0.34 -27.86
CA ARG A 275 -29.03 -1.59 -28.11
C ARG A 275 -27.70 -1.29 -28.80
N GLY A 276 -26.58 -1.36 -28.07
CA GLY A 276 -25.23 -1.42 -28.64
C GLY A 276 -24.77 -2.87 -28.76
N ALA A 277 -24.01 -3.22 -29.80
CA ALA A 277 -23.45 -4.56 -29.97
C ALA A 277 -22.51 -4.91 -28.82
N VAL A 278 -22.94 -5.80 -27.94
CA VAL A 278 -22.14 -6.33 -26.82
C VAL A 278 -21.15 -7.36 -27.35
N ILE A 279 -19.89 -7.26 -26.94
CA ILE A 279 -18.86 -8.26 -27.25
C ILE A 279 -19.15 -9.51 -26.43
N SER A 280 -19.65 -10.56 -27.08
CA SER A 280 -20.07 -11.83 -26.46
C SER A 280 -18.96 -12.87 -26.29
N ASP A 281 -17.76 -12.63 -26.85
CA ASP A 281 -16.63 -13.57 -26.81
C ASP A 281 -15.45 -12.98 -26.04
N VAL A 282 -15.16 -13.54 -24.86
CA VAL A 282 -14.07 -13.16 -23.95
C VAL A 282 -12.69 -13.36 -24.58
N ARG A 283 -12.55 -14.22 -25.60
CA ARG A 283 -11.28 -14.48 -26.29
C ARG A 283 -11.08 -13.59 -27.50
N LYS A 284 -12.14 -12.94 -27.98
CA LYS A 284 -12.04 -11.98 -29.06
C LYS A 284 -11.30 -10.77 -28.52
N ARG A 285 -10.03 -10.61 -28.93
CA ARG A 285 -9.28 -9.39 -28.65
C ARG A 285 -10.17 -8.21 -29.00
N LEU A 286 -10.32 -7.28 -28.04
CA LEU A 286 -10.91 -5.98 -28.30
C LEU A 286 -10.32 -5.44 -29.62
N PRO A 287 -11.11 -4.79 -30.48
CA PRO A 287 -10.58 -4.15 -31.68
C PRO A 287 -9.36 -3.35 -31.26
N SER A 288 -8.17 -3.79 -31.71
CA SER A 288 -6.94 -3.05 -31.49
C SER A 288 -6.92 -1.89 -32.47
N GLU A 289 -7.91 -1.00 -32.40
CA GLU A 289 -7.62 0.37 -32.78
C GLU A 289 -6.66 0.88 -31.71
N ASP A 290 -5.52 1.41 -32.15
CA ASP A 290 -4.42 1.89 -31.34
C ASP A 290 -4.92 2.75 -30.16
N PHE A 291 -5.17 2.09 -29.03
CA PHE A 291 -5.63 2.70 -27.80
C PHE A 291 -4.43 3.36 -27.13
N ARG A 292 -3.91 4.40 -27.77
CA ARG A 292 -2.97 5.35 -27.17
C ARG A 292 -3.79 6.57 -26.80
N PRO A 293 -4.07 6.82 -25.51
CA PRO A 293 -4.59 8.13 -25.12
C PRO A 293 -3.65 9.19 -25.69
N ALA A 294 -4.17 10.10 -26.49
CA ALA A 294 -3.37 11.17 -27.05
C ALA A 294 -2.78 12.01 -25.90
N GLY A 295 -1.46 11.94 -25.73
CA GLY A 295 -0.71 13.02 -25.09
C GLY A 295 0.55 12.65 -24.30
N LEU A 296 0.67 11.47 -23.69
CA LEU A 296 1.86 11.11 -22.90
C LEU A 296 2.10 9.59 -22.92
N ASP A 297 3.34 9.17 -23.23
CA ASP A 297 3.74 7.77 -23.15
C ASP A 297 3.69 7.31 -21.67
N ALA A 298 3.44 6.02 -21.41
CA ALA A 298 3.52 5.45 -20.06
C ALA A 298 4.89 5.73 -19.43
N LYS A 299 5.93 5.78 -20.26
CA LYS A 299 7.27 6.22 -19.91
C LYS A 299 7.30 7.66 -19.38
N ASP A 300 6.56 8.58 -19.99
CA ASP A 300 6.53 9.99 -19.59
C ASP A 300 5.81 10.17 -18.26
N ILE A 301 4.70 9.45 -18.04
CA ILE A 301 3.98 9.44 -16.77
C ILE A 301 4.89 8.92 -15.65
N PHE A 302 5.58 7.80 -15.90
CA PHE A 302 6.54 7.24 -14.96
C PHE A 302 7.69 8.21 -14.67
N ASN A 303 8.23 8.86 -15.70
CA ASN A 303 9.30 9.85 -15.53
C ASN A 303 8.84 11.03 -14.67
N ALA A 304 7.65 11.58 -14.92
CA ALA A 304 7.11 12.68 -14.14
C ALA A 304 6.89 12.29 -12.66
N GLN A 305 6.45 11.06 -12.40
CA GLN A 305 6.31 10.55 -11.03
C GLN A 305 7.66 10.40 -10.33
N VAL A 306 8.67 9.87 -11.03
CA VAL A 306 10.04 9.76 -10.49
C VAL A 306 10.63 11.13 -10.23
N GLU A 307 10.48 12.09 -11.15
CA GLU A 307 10.98 13.46 -11.00
C GLU A 307 10.37 14.15 -9.78
N LYS A 308 9.07 13.99 -9.57
CA LYS A 308 8.35 14.51 -8.41
C LYS A 308 8.79 13.84 -7.11
N ALA A 309 9.01 12.53 -7.13
CA ALA A 309 9.47 11.78 -5.97
C ALA A 309 10.94 12.08 -5.60
N LEU A 310 11.77 12.50 -6.56
CA LEU A 310 13.19 12.80 -6.36
C LEU A 310 13.53 14.31 -6.27
N CYS A 311 12.53 15.18 -6.14
CA CYS A 311 12.71 16.64 -6.03
C CYS A 311 13.35 17.34 -7.25
N VAL A 312 13.31 16.74 -8.45
CA VAL A 312 14.00 17.25 -9.64
C VAL A 312 13.60 18.70 -9.95
N SER A 313 12.31 19.01 -9.89
CA SER A 313 11.79 20.35 -10.16
C SER A 313 12.17 21.41 -9.11
N GLN A 314 12.58 21.00 -7.91
CA GLN A 314 12.98 21.92 -6.84
C GLN A 314 14.48 22.22 -6.87
N THR A 315 15.29 21.21 -7.16
CA THR A 315 16.74 21.34 -7.19
C THR A 315 17.25 21.88 -8.52
N GLY A 316 16.46 21.76 -9.59
CA GLY A 316 16.89 22.09 -10.95
C GLY A 316 17.91 21.08 -11.50
N GLU A 317 18.10 19.95 -10.82
CA GLU A 317 18.96 18.86 -11.27
C GLU A 317 18.37 18.19 -12.52
N THR A 318 19.22 17.54 -13.31
CA THR A 318 18.71 16.62 -14.34
C THR A 318 18.16 15.37 -13.68
N LYS A 319 17.25 14.67 -14.35
CA LYS A 319 16.71 13.39 -13.88
C LYS A 319 17.83 12.38 -13.57
N ASP A 320 18.85 12.28 -14.42
CA ASP A 320 19.96 11.33 -14.23
C ASP A 320 20.83 11.70 -13.01
N GLN A 321 21.03 13.00 -12.76
CA GLN A 321 21.73 13.49 -11.58
C GLN A 321 20.93 13.18 -10.31
N ALA A 322 19.61 13.41 -10.31
CA ALA A 322 18.75 13.08 -9.20
C ALA A 322 18.72 11.57 -8.91
N VAL A 323 18.60 10.73 -9.94
CA VAL A 323 18.69 9.26 -9.80
C VAL A 323 20.04 8.85 -9.21
N THR A 324 21.13 9.45 -9.67
CA THR A 324 22.48 9.20 -9.13
C THR A 324 22.56 9.59 -7.65
N ASN A 325 22.12 10.79 -7.28
CA ASN A 325 22.14 11.28 -5.91
C ASN A 325 21.27 10.42 -4.99
N PHE A 326 20.11 9.96 -5.48
CA PHE A 326 19.27 8.99 -4.79
C PHE A 326 20.02 7.68 -4.53
N LEU A 327 20.68 7.12 -5.55
CA LEU A 327 21.44 5.86 -5.41
C LEU A 327 22.65 6.00 -4.49
N VAL A 328 23.32 7.15 -4.50
CA VAL A 328 24.40 7.48 -3.55
C VAL A 328 23.84 7.58 -2.13
N GLY A 329 22.69 8.22 -1.92
CA GLY A 329 22.01 8.27 -0.61
C GLY A 329 21.63 6.87 -0.09
N ARG A 330 21.24 5.96 -1.00
CA ARG A 330 21.00 4.54 -0.69
C ARG A 330 22.28 3.73 -0.43
N GLY A 331 23.47 4.28 -0.72
CA GLY A 331 24.74 3.55 -0.63
C GLY A 331 24.91 2.47 -1.70
N LEU A 332 24.17 2.57 -2.81
CA LEU A 332 24.22 1.59 -3.92
C LEU A 332 25.26 1.95 -4.99
N VAL A 333 25.72 3.20 -4.99
CA VAL A 333 26.65 3.74 -5.97
C VAL A 333 27.70 4.58 -5.26
N ASP A 334 28.95 4.44 -5.69
CA ASP A 334 30.06 5.27 -5.21
C ASP A 334 29.93 6.70 -5.80
N PRO A 335 29.91 7.76 -4.96
CA PRO A 335 29.88 9.14 -5.42
C PRO A 335 31.06 9.53 -6.33
N SER A 336 32.20 8.84 -6.24
CA SER A 336 33.38 9.07 -7.08
C SER A 336 33.31 8.37 -8.44
N SER A 337 32.41 7.39 -8.62
CA SER A 337 32.22 6.66 -9.88
C SER A 337 30.76 6.25 -10.07
N PRO A 338 29.88 7.20 -10.44
CA PRO A 338 28.46 6.94 -10.50
C PRO A 338 28.05 6.11 -11.72
N GLN A 339 28.16 4.78 -11.62
CA GLN A 339 27.74 3.85 -12.66
C GLN A 339 26.35 3.29 -12.38
N THR A 340 25.31 4.06 -12.72
CA THR A 340 23.90 3.66 -12.53
C THR A 340 23.51 2.41 -13.32
N ALA A 341 24.15 2.16 -14.47
CA ALA A 341 23.91 1.00 -15.33
C ALA A 341 24.16 -0.36 -14.65
N LYS A 342 24.94 -0.38 -13.55
CA LYS A 342 25.27 -1.60 -12.82
C LYS A 342 24.30 -1.93 -11.68
N VAL A 343 23.35 -1.05 -11.37
CA VAL A 343 22.40 -1.28 -10.26
C VAL A 343 21.33 -2.29 -10.69
N PRO A 344 21.28 -3.50 -10.12
CA PRO A 344 20.26 -4.47 -10.48
C PRO A 344 18.87 -3.93 -10.14
N LYS A 345 17.91 -4.11 -11.06
CA LYS A 345 16.50 -3.72 -10.87
C LYS A 345 16.28 -2.23 -10.59
N LEU A 346 17.12 -1.34 -11.14
CA LEU A 346 16.98 0.12 -10.99
C LEU A 346 15.54 0.62 -11.25
N ASN A 347 14.90 0.14 -12.33
CA ASN A 347 13.52 0.53 -12.66
C ASN A 347 12.52 0.14 -11.56
N GLN A 348 12.70 -1.01 -10.90
CA GLN A 348 11.84 -1.42 -9.81
C GLN A 348 12.06 -0.54 -8.57
N LEU A 349 13.32 -0.21 -8.26
CA LEU A 349 13.64 0.70 -7.16
C LEU A 349 13.01 2.09 -7.37
N LEU A 350 13.08 2.62 -8.59
CA LEU A 350 12.45 3.90 -8.95
C LEU A 350 10.92 3.84 -8.89
N LYS A 351 10.30 2.71 -9.29
CA LYS A 351 8.86 2.47 -9.11
C LYS A 351 8.46 2.50 -7.63
N ASN A 352 9.21 1.80 -6.78
CA ASN A 352 8.93 1.76 -5.34
C ASN A 352 9.00 3.16 -4.72
N VAL A 353 10.03 3.94 -5.08
CA VAL A 353 10.17 5.34 -4.60
C VAL A 353 9.05 6.24 -5.10
N ALA A 354 8.69 6.14 -6.38
CA ALA A 354 7.58 6.89 -6.95
C ALA A 354 6.25 6.57 -6.24
N ALA A 355 6.05 5.30 -5.85
CA ALA A 355 4.89 4.87 -5.09
C ALA A 355 4.92 5.38 -3.64
N ASP A 356 6.01 5.11 -2.92
CA ASP A 356 6.13 5.30 -1.46
C ASP A 356 6.28 6.78 -1.07
N VAL A 357 7.11 7.53 -1.79
CA VAL A 357 7.34 8.96 -1.51
C VAL A 357 6.25 9.81 -2.14
N SER A 358 5.87 9.53 -3.39
CA SER A 358 4.89 10.24 -4.23
C SER A 358 5.16 11.73 -4.52
N ASP A 359 5.61 12.49 -3.51
CA ASP A 359 5.95 13.90 -3.57
C ASP A 359 7.00 14.20 -2.50
N CYS A 360 8.22 14.50 -2.93
CA CYS A 360 9.31 14.69 -1.98
C CYS A 360 9.09 15.91 -1.06
N LYS A 361 8.41 16.96 -1.55
CA LYS A 361 8.17 18.21 -0.81
C LYS A 361 7.24 17.96 0.37
N LYS A 362 6.18 17.19 0.12
CA LYS A 362 5.20 16.83 1.15
C LYS A 362 5.82 16.00 2.27
N ASN A 363 6.86 15.25 1.96
CA ASN A 363 7.63 14.48 2.94
C ASN A 363 8.79 15.28 3.58
N GLY A 364 8.92 16.58 3.27
CA GLY A 364 9.93 17.45 3.85
C GLY A 364 11.34 17.22 3.32
N PHE A 365 11.52 16.45 2.23
CA PHE A 365 12.81 16.28 1.57
C PHE A 365 13.12 17.46 0.66
N ARG A 366 14.41 17.80 0.54
CA ARG A 366 14.88 18.91 -0.30
C ARG A 366 15.51 18.48 -1.61
N ASN A 367 16.08 17.28 -1.67
CA ASN A 367 16.78 16.76 -2.84
C ASN A 367 16.69 15.23 -2.91
N ALA A 368 17.17 14.67 -4.03
CA ALA A 368 17.13 13.22 -4.26
C ALA A 368 18.02 12.42 -3.30
N PHE A 369 19.13 13.00 -2.81
CA PHE A 369 20.01 12.34 -1.84
C PHE A 369 19.28 12.07 -0.52
N GLU A 370 18.53 13.06 -0.02
CA GLU A 370 17.70 12.90 1.18
C GLU A 370 16.61 11.84 0.98
N VAL A 371 15.99 11.78 -0.20
CA VAL A 371 15.03 10.72 -0.53
C VAL A 371 15.71 9.35 -0.52
N GLY A 372 16.95 9.25 -1.02
CA GLY A 372 17.70 8.00 -0.97
C GLY A 372 18.10 7.58 0.43
N ARG A 373 18.56 8.54 1.26
CA ARG A 373 19.10 8.25 2.58
C ARG A 373 18.02 8.11 3.65
N TYR A 374 16.96 8.91 3.56
CA TYR A 374 15.93 9.09 4.59
C TYR A 374 14.50 8.87 4.07
N GLY A 375 14.32 8.53 2.79
CA GLY A 375 13.03 8.10 2.27
C GLY A 375 12.65 6.73 2.82
N ALA A 376 11.48 6.63 3.45
CA ALA A 376 10.94 5.34 3.82
C ALA A 376 10.45 4.63 2.56
N THR A 377 10.95 3.42 2.32
CA THR A 377 10.46 2.54 1.26
C THR A 377 10.09 1.19 1.86
N SER A 378 9.42 0.33 1.08
CA SER A 378 9.23 -1.08 1.46
C SER A 378 10.52 -1.78 1.90
N ASP A 379 11.64 -1.49 1.23
CA ASP A 379 12.98 -2.01 1.56
C ASP A 379 13.68 -1.24 2.69
N TYR A 380 13.11 -0.14 3.18
CA TYR A 380 13.71 0.75 4.17
C TYR A 380 12.65 1.31 5.12
N PRO A 381 12.26 0.55 6.16
CA PRO A 381 11.12 0.87 7.00
C PRO A 381 11.35 2.17 7.80
N LYS A 382 10.25 2.86 8.14
CA LYS A 382 10.26 4.13 8.87
C LYS A 382 11.12 4.13 10.14
N GLY A 383 11.24 2.99 10.83
CA GLY A 383 12.11 2.85 12.01
C GLY A 383 13.60 3.04 11.69
N GLN A 384 14.08 2.52 10.56
CA GLN A 384 15.46 2.70 10.12
C GLN A 384 15.73 4.14 9.68
N VAL A 385 14.77 4.77 9.00
CA VAL A 385 14.82 6.20 8.66
C VAL A 385 14.97 7.05 9.91
N LYS A 386 14.14 6.81 10.92
CA LYS A 386 14.17 7.55 12.19
C LYS A 386 15.53 7.42 12.88
N LEU A 387 16.08 6.20 12.90
CA LEU A 387 17.42 5.95 13.45
C LEU A 387 18.50 6.70 12.68
N ALA A 388 18.51 6.62 11.35
CA ALA A 388 19.51 7.29 10.50
C ALA A 388 19.47 8.81 10.62
N ILE A 389 18.27 9.41 10.73
CA ILE A 389 18.15 10.85 10.99
C ILE A 389 18.63 11.18 12.41
N GLY A 390 18.34 10.32 13.40
CA GLY A 390 18.82 10.49 14.76
C GLY A 390 20.34 10.49 14.87
N GLU A 391 21.02 9.58 14.14
CA GLU A 391 22.48 9.55 14.03
C GLU A 391 23.03 10.84 13.42
N LEU A 392 22.39 11.36 12.36
CA LEU A 392 22.73 12.67 11.79
C LEU A 392 22.59 13.79 12.81
N GLN A 393 21.48 13.83 13.56
CA GLN A 393 21.20 14.87 14.57
C GLN A 393 22.25 14.84 15.69
N ASP A 394 22.62 13.66 16.19
CA ASP A 394 23.64 13.50 17.22
C ASP A 394 25.04 13.88 16.71
N ALA A 395 25.37 13.51 15.48
CA ALA A 395 26.63 13.88 14.83
C ALA A 395 26.73 15.40 14.59
N LEU A 396 25.67 16.04 14.08
CA LEU A 396 25.57 17.48 13.94
C LEU A 396 25.80 18.16 15.28
N ARG A 397 25.06 17.74 16.32
CA ARG A 397 25.15 18.28 17.67
C ARG A 397 26.59 18.29 18.19
N LYS A 398 27.30 17.17 18.04
CA LYS A 398 28.71 17.02 18.44
C LYS A 398 29.63 17.99 17.68
N LYS A 399 29.48 18.10 16.35
CA LYS A 399 30.40 18.91 15.52
C LYS A 399 30.16 20.42 15.66
N ILE A 400 28.93 20.86 15.90
CA ILE A 400 28.62 22.29 16.10
C ILE A 400 28.64 22.73 17.57
N GLY A 401 28.68 21.79 18.53
CA GLY A 401 28.71 22.09 19.96
C GLY A 401 27.35 22.49 20.53
N MET A 402 26.26 21.97 19.95
CA MET A 402 24.90 22.24 20.42
C MET A 402 24.56 21.39 21.67
N GLN A 403 23.70 21.93 22.53
CA GLN A 403 23.13 21.16 23.64
C GLN A 403 22.04 20.20 23.15
N PRO A 404 21.81 19.04 23.80
CA PRO A 404 20.75 18.10 23.42
C PRO A 404 19.35 18.70 23.36
N THR A 405 19.09 19.74 24.16
CA THR A 405 17.82 20.46 24.18
C THR A 405 17.64 21.37 22.95
N ALA A 406 18.73 21.86 22.35
CA ALA A 406 18.68 22.74 21.18
C ALA A 406 18.44 21.96 19.87
N LEU A 407 18.96 20.73 19.78
CA LEU A 407 18.71 19.81 18.68
C LEU A 407 18.31 18.43 19.22
N PRO A 408 17.03 18.22 19.56
CA PRO A 408 16.55 16.95 20.08
C PRO A 408 16.69 15.81 19.04
N ASN A 409 17.07 14.62 19.49
CA ASN A 409 17.08 13.43 18.63
C ASN A 409 15.64 12.90 18.45
N LYS A 410 14.92 13.48 17.49
CA LYS A 410 13.56 13.05 17.11
C LYS A 410 13.54 12.08 15.95
N GLY A 411 14.64 11.97 15.20
CA GLY A 411 14.69 11.21 13.96
C GLY A 411 13.81 11.79 12.85
N GLU A 412 13.69 13.11 12.81
CA GLU A 412 12.91 13.86 11.82
C GLU A 412 13.74 15.05 11.30
N LEU A 413 13.65 15.37 10.01
CA LEU A 413 14.31 16.54 9.42
C LEU A 413 13.50 17.84 9.68
N ASP A 414 13.22 18.11 10.94
CA ASP A 414 12.44 19.26 11.41
C ASP A 414 13.20 20.60 11.26
N SER A 415 12.53 21.72 11.54
CA SER A 415 13.13 23.05 11.37
C SER A 415 14.41 23.24 12.18
N ALA A 416 14.50 22.67 13.39
CA ALA A 416 15.71 22.74 14.21
C ALA A 416 16.87 21.98 13.57
N THR A 417 16.60 20.80 13.01
CA THR A 417 17.58 20.00 12.26
C THR A 417 18.03 20.73 11.01
N ARG A 418 17.11 21.36 10.27
CA ARG A 418 17.40 22.18 9.08
C ARG A 418 18.30 23.38 9.42
N THR A 419 18.02 24.09 10.52
CA THR A 419 18.89 25.17 11.00
C THR A 419 20.28 24.64 11.36
N ALA A 420 20.38 23.54 12.10
CA ALA A 420 21.67 22.94 12.46
C ALA A 420 22.50 22.50 11.24
N ILE A 421 21.86 21.99 10.18
CA ILE A 421 22.50 21.67 8.90
C ILE A 421 23.07 22.93 8.26
N SER A 422 22.29 24.02 8.19
CA SER A 422 22.74 25.29 7.62
C SER A 422 23.89 25.91 8.41
N ASP A 423 23.81 25.91 9.74
CA ASP A 423 24.87 26.38 10.63
C ASP A 423 26.16 25.59 10.45
N PHE A 424 26.05 24.26 10.32
CA PHE A 424 27.20 23.40 10.04
C PHE A 424 27.85 23.74 8.70
N ARG A 425 27.06 23.96 7.64
CA ARG A 425 27.58 24.38 6.32
C ARG A 425 28.32 25.71 6.42
N ASN A 426 27.70 26.70 7.06
CA ASN A 426 28.28 28.03 7.24
C ASN A 426 29.60 27.99 8.01
N LYS A 427 29.65 27.22 9.11
CA LYS A 427 30.84 27.07 9.95
C LYS A 427 32.01 26.39 9.24
N ASN A 428 31.73 25.43 8.36
CA ASN A 428 32.75 24.64 7.66
C ASN A 428 33.02 25.10 6.23
N ASN A 429 32.45 26.23 5.81
CA ASN A 429 32.56 26.77 4.45
C ASN A 429 32.15 25.76 3.36
N PHE A 430 31.14 24.93 3.63
CA PHE A 430 30.51 24.11 2.61
C PHE A 430 29.56 24.95 1.76
N ASP A 431 29.27 24.45 0.55
CA ASP A 431 28.43 25.12 -0.44
C ASP A 431 27.17 25.73 0.21
N LYS A 432 27.20 27.06 0.35
CA LYS A 432 26.18 27.85 1.05
C LYS A 432 24.88 27.92 0.25
N GLN A 433 24.95 27.70 -1.07
CA GLN A 433 23.77 27.71 -1.94
C GLN A 433 22.82 26.54 -1.64
N LEU A 434 23.37 25.44 -1.11
CA LEU A 434 22.59 24.28 -0.70
C LEU A 434 21.85 24.48 0.63
N GLY A 435 21.99 25.62 1.32
CA GLY A 435 21.13 26.01 2.43
C GLY A 435 21.00 24.97 3.55
N ASP A 436 19.79 24.41 3.72
CA ASP A 436 19.44 23.42 4.74
C ASP A 436 19.40 21.97 4.23
N GLN A 437 19.94 21.73 3.03
CA GLN A 437 19.93 20.43 2.38
C GLN A 437 21.05 19.52 2.90
N VAL A 438 20.75 18.22 3.01
CA VAL A 438 21.75 17.17 3.19
C VAL A 438 22.16 16.66 1.81
N ASP A 439 23.45 16.75 1.51
CA ASP A 439 24.06 16.11 0.34
C ASP A 439 25.13 15.11 0.82
N ASN A 440 25.67 14.31 -0.11
CA ASN A 440 26.67 13.32 0.23
C ASN A 440 27.92 13.93 0.91
N LYS A 441 28.37 15.11 0.47
CA LYS A 441 29.54 15.78 1.03
C LYS A 441 29.32 16.21 2.48
N LEU A 442 28.17 16.83 2.78
CA LEU A 442 27.82 17.18 4.15
C LEU A 442 27.66 15.93 5.01
N TYR A 443 26.95 14.92 4.50
CA TYR A 443 26.71 13.67 5.22
C TYR A 443 28.02 13.05 5.68
N LEU A 444 28.94 12.80 4.76
CA LEU A 444 30.26 12.25 5.07
C LEU A 444 30.99 13.09 6.11
N LYS A 445 31.05 14.42 5.94
CA LYS A 445 31.78 15.27 6.90
C LYS A 445 31.18 15.28 8.30
N VAL A 446 29.86 15.23 8.40
CA VAL A 446 29.16 15.20 9.68
C VAL A 446 29.37 13.85 10.37
N THR A 447 29.27 12.74 9.63
CA THR A 447 29.32 11.38 10.18
C THR A 447 30.73 10.80 10.30
N GLU A 448 31.74 11.43 9.69
CA GLU A 448 33.14 11.07 9.89
C GLU A 448 33.52 11.20 11.38
N PRO A 449 34.13 10.16 11.98
CA PRO A 449 34.39 10.09 13.43
C PRO A 449 35.20 11.27 14.01
#